data_AF-A0A496P5N1-F1
#
_entry.id   AF-A0A496P5N1-F1
#
_cell.length_a   1.000
_cell.length_b   1.000
_cell.length_c   1.000
_cell.angle_alpha   90.00
_cell.angle_beta   90.00
_cell.angle_gamma   90.00
#
_symmetry.space_group_name_H-M   'P 1'
#
loop_
_entity.id
_entity.type
_entity.pdbx_description
1 polymer ?
#
loop_
_entity_poly.entity_id
_entity_poly.type
_entity_poly.pdbx_seq_one_letter_code
_entity_poly.pdbx_strand_id
1 'polypeptide(L)'
;VTPSEQDKKAAIIDKFIENNPKISPIKEDVDFIVKEKSNDISHLMTETLAQLYVEQKLYTKAIQAYKILQEKHPEKTEEFEERIEEIKKSRNIK
;
A
#
# COMPACT_ATOMS: atom_id res chain seq x y z
N VAL A 1 13.17 -1.88 67.74
CA VAL A 1 12.38 -0.81 67.11
C VAL A 1 11.77 -1.41 65.86
N THR A 2 10.45 -1.57 65.83
CA THR A 2 9.72 -2.13 64.68
C THR A 2 9.72 -1.11 63.54
N PRO A 3 10.16 -1.44 62.31
CA PRO A 3 10.17 -0.50 61.21
C PRO A 3 8.75 -0.04 60.87
N SER A 4 8.55 1.28 60.84
CA SER A 4 7.30 1.91 60.41
C SER A 4 7.04 1.58 58.95
N GLU A 5 5.77 1.61 58.51
CA GLU A 5 5.44 1.43 57.09
C GLU A 5 6.12 2.46 56.17
N GLN A 6 6.48 3.63 56.73
CA GLN A 6 7.24 4.65 56.03
C GLN A 6 8.69 4.21 55.74
N ASP A 7 9.32 3.48 56.65
CA ASP A 7 10.68 2.96 56.48
C ASP A 7 10.73 1.90 55.36
N LYS A 8 9.67 1.09 55.25
CA LYS A 8 9.54 0.10 54.16
C LYS A 8 9.37 0.78 52.80
N LYS A 9 8.61 1.87 52.72
CA LYS A 9 8.43 2.66 51.49
C LYS A 9 9.73 3.35 51.08
N ALA A 10 10.45 3.94 52.04
CA ALA A 10 11.75 4.55 51.79
C ALA A 10 12.76 3.53 51.24
N ALA A 11 12.84 2.34 51.83
CA ALA A 11 13.74 1.27 51.37
C ALA A 11 13.43 0.78 49.94
N ILE A 12 12.16 0.80 49.51
CA ILE A 12 11.77 0.45 48.14
C ILE A 12 12.22 1.53 47.16
N ILE A 13 12.10 2.81 47.55
CA ILE A 13 12.53 3.95 46.72
C ILE A 13 14.05 3.94 46.57
N ASP A 14 14.79 3.78 47.67
CA ASP A 14 16.26 3.73 47.63
C ASP A 14 16.75 2.58 46.74
N LYS A 15 16.13 1.41 46.88
CA LYS A 15 16.41 0.24 46.04
C LYS A 15 16.04 0.49 44.57
N PHE A 16 15.03 1.29 44.27
CA PHE A 16 14.67 1.65 42.89
C PHE A 16 15.70 2.58 42.26
N ILE A 17 16.19 3.57 43.02
CA ILE A 17 17.23 4.51 42.56
C ILE A 17 18.58 3.79 42.38
N GLU A 18 18.97 2.92 43.33
CA GLU A 18 20.20 2.11 43.24
C GLU A 18 20.20 1.19 42.01
N ASN A 19 19.05 0.58 41.71
CA ASN A 19 18.95 -0.35 40.58
C ASN A 19 18.96 0.33 39.21
N ASN A 20 18.94 1.68 39.16
CA ASN A 20 18.99 2.54 37.96
C ASN A 20 18.58 1.83 36.66
N PRO A 21 17.34 1.29 36.59
CA PRO A 21 16.96 0.41 35.50
C PRO A 21 16.83 1.24 34.22
N LYS A 22 17.88 1.26 33.40
CA LYS A 22 17.81 1.86 32.07
C LYS A 22 16.94 0.97 31.20
N ILE A 23 15.83 1.53 30.70
CA ILE A 23 15.07 0.93 29.61
C ILE A 23 16.01 0.89 28.41
N SER A 24 16.51 -0.28 28.06
CA SER A 24 17.30 -0.44 26.84
C SER A 24 16.38 -0.04 25.67
N PRO A 25 16.80 0.87 24.79
CA PRO A 25 16.00 1.21 23.63
C PRO A 25 15.74 -0.07 22.84
N ILE A 26 14.48 -0.32 22.51
CA ILE A 26 14.10 -1.39 21.59
C ILE A 26 14.89 -1.10 20.31
N LYS A 27 15.75 -2.04 19.89
CA LYS A 27 16.41 -1.93 18.58
C LYS A 27 15.31 -1.98 17.53
N GLU A 28 14.99 -0.84 16.93
CA GLU A 28 14.01 -0.73 15.85
C GLU A 28 14.55 -1.26 14.52
N ASP A 29 15.35 -2.34 14.53
CA ASP A 29 15.59 -3.13 13.32
C ASP A 29 14.43 -4.12 13.15
N VAL A 30 13.21 -3.60 13.20
CA VAL A 30 12.07 -4.30 12.63
C VAL A 30 11.98 -3.74 11.23
N ASP A 31 12.71 -4.37 10.30
CA ASP A 31 12.43 -4.22 8.88
C ASP A 31 10.98 -4.68 8.67
N PHE A 32 10.04 -3.76 8.82
CA PHE A 32 8.70 -3.91 8.29
C PHE A 32 8.88 -3.95 6.78
N ILE A 33 9.18 -5.14 6.26
CA ILE A 33 9.00 -5.44 4.86
C ILE A 33 7.48 -5.37 4.66
N VAL A 34 7.00 -4.15 4.41
CA VAL A 34 5.71 -3.91 3.79
C VAL A 34 5.85 -4.61 2.44
N LYS A 35 5.45 -5.87 2.38
CA LYS A 35 5.10 -6.51 1.12
C LYS A 35 3.99 -5.63 0.59
N GLU A 36 4.34 -4.68 -0.28
CA GLU A 36 3.38 -4.02 -1.16
C GLU A 36 2.57 -5.15 -1.75
N LYS A 37 1.35 -5.34 -1.22
CA LYS A 37 0.36 -6.18 -1.88
C LYS A 37 0.27 -5.53 -3.24
N SER A 38 0.77 -6.22 -4.25
CA SER A 38 0.84 -5.75 -5.62
C SER A 38 -0.39 -4.90 -5.90
N ASN A 39 -0.20 -3.64 -6.31
CA ASN A 39 -1.26 -2.72 -6.72
C ASN A 39 -1.94 -3.21 -8.03
N ASP A 40 -2.14 -4.53 -8.13
CA ASP A 40 -2.79 -5.21 -9.22
C ASP A 40 -4.29 -4.96 -9.13
N ILE A 41 -4.67 -3.82 -9.69
CA ILE A 41 -6.05 -3.39 -9.83
C ILE A 41 -6.70 -3.99 -11.08
N SER A 42 -6.12 -5.03 -11.70
CA SER A 42 -6.66 -5.64 -12.92
C SER A 42 -8.10 -6.13 -12.73
N HIS A 43 -8.44 -6.58 -11.53
CA HIS A 43 -9.80 -6.99 -11.19
C HIS A 43 -10.82 -5.85 -11.28
N LEU A 44 -10.40 -4.59 -11.08
CA LEU A 44 -11.24 -3.39 -11.11
C LEU A 44 -11.46 -2.83 -12.54
N MET A 45 -10.75 -3.35 -13.54
CA MET A 45 -10.88 -2.85 -14.92
C MET A 45 -12.29 -3.08 -15.47
N THR A 46 -12.89 -1.99 -15.96
CA THR A 46 -14.22 -1.93 -16.60
C THR A 46 -14.14 -1.02 -17.83
N GLU A 47 -15.09 -1.15 -18.77
CA GLU A 47 -15.13 -0.34 -20.00
C GLU A 47 -15.12 1.16 -19.68
N THR A 48 -15.94 1.60 -18.71
CA THR A 48 -16.02 3.00 -18.28
C THR A 48 -14.70 3.48 -17.66
N LEU A 49 -14.03 2.65 -16.87
CA LEU A 49 -12.73 3.01 -16.29
C LEU A 49 -11.65 3.16 -17.37
N ALA A 50 -11.65 2.28 -18.37
CA ALA A 50 -10.74 2.38 -19.51
C ALA A 50 -10.99 3.69 -20.29
N GLN A 51 -12.26 4.05 -20.51
CA GLN A 51 -12.63 5.30 -21.16
C GLN A 51 -12.22 6.54 -20.35
N LEU A 52 -12.41 6.51 -19.03
CA LEU A 52 -11.94 7.56 -18.13
C LEU A 52 -10.41 7.77 -18.24
N TYR A 53 -9.63 6.70 -18.40
CA TYR A 53 -8.19 6.83 -18.66
C TYR A 53 -7.87 7.51 -19.99
N VAL A 54 -8.66 7.30 -21.03
CA VAL A 54 -8.51 8.01 -22.32
C VAL A 54 -8.81 9.50 -22.15
N GLU A 55 -9.89 9.85 -21.45
CA GLU A 55 -10.27 11.25 -21.16
C GLU A 55 -9.18 11.98 -20.38
N GLN A 56 -8.56 11.30 -19.41
CA GLN A 56 -7.43 11.80 -18.63
C GLN A 56 -6.11 11.81 -19.43
N LYS A 57 -6.12 11.41 -20.71
CA LYS A 57 -4.94 11.27 -21.59
C LYS A 57 -3.89 10.27 -21.07
N LEU A 58 -4.30 9.36 -20.19
CA LEU A 58 -3.48 8.29 -19.64
C LEU A 58 -3.50 7.06 -20.57
N TYR A 59 -3.03 7.25 -21.81
CA TYR A 59 -3.16 6.26 -22.88
C TYR A 59 -2.51 4.90 -22.54
N THR A 60 -1.37 4.88 -21.85
CA THR A 60 -0.72 3.63 -21.44
C THR A 60 -1.60 2.80 -20.51
N LYS A 61 -2.28 3.46 -19.56
CA LYS A 61 -3.20 2.79 -18.63
C LYS A 61 -4.49 2.36 -19.33
N ALA A 62 -5.01 3.19 -20.24
CA ALA A 62 -6.17 2.83 -21.04
C ALA A 62 -5.91 1.56 -21.88
N ILE A 63 -4.76 1.48 -22.56
CA ILE A 63 -4.38 0.29 -23.35
C ILE A 63 -4.26 -0.96 -22.46
N GLN A 64 -3.66 -0.83 -21.28
CA GLN A 64 -3.58 -1.96 -20.33
C GLN A 64 -4.96 -2.39 -19.84
N ALA A 65 -5.84 -1.44 -19.54
CA ALA A 65 -7.22 -1.73 -19.12
C ALA A 65 -7.99 -2.49 -20.21
N TYR A 66 -7.91 -2.06 -21.47
CA TYR A 66 -8.54 -2.77 -22.58
C TYR A 66 -7.98 -4.18 -22.80
N LYS A 67 -6.66 -4.38 -22.64
CA LYS A 67 -6.07 -5.74 -22.70
C LYS A 67 -6.61 -6.66 -21.61
N ILE A 68 -6.73 -6.15 -20.38
CA ILE A 68 -7.32 -6.91 -19.26
C ILE A 68 -8.80 -7.23 -19.54
N LEU A 69 -9.52 -6.31 -20.19
CA LEU A 69 -10.91 -6.54 -20.59
C LEU A 69 -11.04 -7.60 -21.69
N GLN A 70 -10.10 -7.66 -22.64
CA GLN A 70 -10.06 -8.73 -23.66
C GLN A 70 -9.92 -10.12 -23.00
N GLU A 71 -9.06 -10.24 -21.98
CA GLU A 71 -8.89 -11.50 -21.24
C GLU A 71 -10.15 -11.91 -20.46
N LYS A 72 -10.93 -10.93 -19.96
CA LYS A 72 -12.18 -11.19 -19.21
C LYS A 72 -13.42 -11.38 -20.08
N HIS A 73 -13.46 -10.73 -21.24
CA HIS A 73 -14.60 -10.64 -22.14
C HIS A 73 -14.17 -10.98 -23.57
N PRO A 74 -13.83 -12.25 -23.84
CA PRO A 74 -13.35 -12.67 -25.16
C PRO A 74 -14.36 -12.38 -26.28
N GLU A 75 -15.66 -12.33 -25.96
CA GLU A 75 -16.75 -12.00 -26.89
C GLU A 75 -16.69 -10.57 -27.45
N LYS A 76 -16.01 -9.64 -26.75
CA LYS A 76 -15.83 -8.25 -27.17
C LYS A 76 -14.41 -7.91 -27.59
N THR A 77 -13.58 -8.93 -27.83
CA THR A 77 -12.15 -8.74 -28.12
C THR A 77 -11.90 -7.78 -29.29
N GLU A 78 -12.66 -7.94 -30.37
CA GLU A 78 -12.56 -7.11 -31.59
C GLU A 78 -12.87 -5.62 -31.29
N GLU A 79 -13.94 -5.36 -30.53
CA GLU A 79 -14.32 -4.01 -30.11
C GLU A 79 -13.24 -3.33 -29.25
N PHE A 80 -12.58 -4.09 -28.38
CA PHE A 80 -11.46 -3.56 -27.58
C PHE A 80 -10.20 -3.32 -28.40
N GLU A 81 -9.95 -4.15 -29.41
CA GLU A 81 -8.83 -3.99 -30.35
C GLU A 81 -8.95 -2.70 -31.16
N GLU A 82 -10.15 -2.42 -31.70
CA GLU A 82 -10.43 -1.17 -32.40
C GLU A 82 -10.16 0.06 -31.51
N ARG A 83 -10.67 0.05 -30.27
CA ARG A 83 -10.42 1.12 -29.28
C ARG A 83 -8.95 1.31 -28.97
N ILE A 84 -8.18 0.22 -28.82
CA ILE A 84 -6.73 0.29 -28.59
C ILE A 84 -6.03 0.98 -29.77
N GLU A 85 -6.41 0.65 -31.00
CA GLU A 85 -5.83 1.26 -32.20
C GLU A 85 -6.19 2.75 -32.32
N GLU A 86 -7.42 3.14 -31.99
CA GLU A 86 -7.81 4.56 -31.89
C GLU A 86 -6.94 5.31 -30.87
N ILE A 87 -6.79 4.75 -29.67
CA ILE A 87 -5.97 5.36 -28.60
C ILE A 87 -4.51 5.49 -29.03
N LYS A 88 -3.95 4.48 -29.71
CA LYS A 88 -2.57 4.55 -30.25
C LYS A 88 -2.44 5.65 -31.29
N LYS A 89 -3.43 5.82 -32.18
CA LYS A 89 -3.46 6.94 -33.12
C LYS A 89 -3.50 8.27 -32.36
N SER A 90 -4.40 8.43 -31.38
CA SER A 90 -4.47 9.65 -30.54
C SER A 90 -3.17 9.96 -29.80
N ARG A 91 -2.39 8.94 -29.41
CA ARG A 91 -1.07 9.12 -28.79
C ARG A 91 -0.01 9.62 -29.78
N ASN A 92 -0.06 9.15 -31.03
CA ASN A 92 0.93 9.45 -32.07
C ASN A 92 0.62 10.74 -32.86
N ILE A 93 -0.55 11.35 -32.69
CA ILE A 93 -0.91 12.63 -33.33
C ILE A 93 -0.31 13.82 -32.55
N LYS A 94 0.95 13.72 -32.12
CA LYS A 94 1.64 14.78 -31.37
C LYS A 94 2.97 15.15 -32.00
#